data_AF-A0A941GAJ7-F1
#
_entry.id   AF-A0A941GAJ7-F1
#
_cell.length_a   1.000
_cell.length_b   1.000
_cell.length_c   1.000
_cell.angle_alpha   90.00
_cell.angle_beta   90.00
_cell.angle_gamma   90.00
#
_symmetry.space_group_name_H-M   'P 1'
#
loop_
_entity.id
_entity.type
_entity.pdbx_description
1 polymer ?
#
loop_
_entity_poly.entity_id
_entity_poly.type
_entity_poly.pdbx_seq_one_letter_code
_entity_poly.pdbx_strand_id
1 'polypeptide(L)' 'MTRRVVTHHGISRDNEPLTVITIYEPKVNKEQIKKLSPYSKTHQVLIKSGKSYDFK' A
#
# COMPACT_ATOMS: atom_id res chain seq x y z
N MET A 1 -2.48 9.72 13.15
CA MET A 1 -1.30 8.97 12.63
C MET A 1 -1.72 8.32 11.33
N THR A 2 -0.95 8.50 10.28
CA THR A 2 -1.40 8.21 8.90
C THR A 2 -0.40 7.28 8.22
N ARG A 3 -0.87 6.16 7.70
CA ARG A 3 -0.08 5.16 6.96
C ARG A 3 -0.47 5.20 5.49
N ARG A 4 0.49 4.93 4.61
CA ARG A 4 0.22 4.84 3.17
C ARG A 4 0.13 3.36 2.78
N VAL A 5 -0.84 3.05 1.95
CA VAL A 5 -1.07 1.70 1.44
C VAL A 5 -0.98 1.72 -0.06
N VAL A 6 -0.31 0.72 -0.58
CA VAL A 6 -0.07 0.56 -2.00
C VAL A 6 -0.49 -0.82 -2.42
N THR A 7 -1.28 -0.89 -3.49
CA THR A 7 -1.73 -2.17 -4.04
C THR A 7 -1.21 -2.33 -5.46
N HIS A 8 -0.71 -3.51 -5.76
CA HIS A 8 -0.38 -3.94 -7.11
C HIS A 8 -0.79 -5.38 -7.34
N HIS A 9 -0.96 -5.74 -8.61
CA HIS A 9 -1.30 -7.09 -9.02
C HIS A 9 -0.07 -7.76 -9.63
N GLY A 10 0.05 -9.05 -9.36
CA GLY A 10 1.08 -9.92 -9.92
C GLY A 10 0.50 -11.27 -10.28
N ILE A 11 1.37 -12.18 -10.67
CA ILE A 11 1.05 -13.56 -11.00
C ILE A 11 1.95 -14.45 -10.13
N SER A 12 1.40 -15.50 -9.54
CA SER A 12 2.16 -16.48 -8.76
C SER A 12 3.00 -17.38 -9.67
N ARG A 13 3.84 -18.24 -9.08
CA ARG A 13 4.58 -19.26 -9.87
C ARG A 13 3.65 -20.24 -10.58
N ASP A 14 2.45 -20.43 -10.03
CA ASP A 14 1.42 -21.34 -10.55
C ASP A 14 0.43 -20.63 -11.50
N ASN A 15 0.77 -19.43 -11.98
CA ASN A 15 -0.06 -18.58 -12.83
C ASN A 15 -1.37 -18.08 -12.20
N GLU A 16 -1.47 -18.04 -10.88
CA GLU A 16 -2.64 -17.51 -10.19
C GLU A 16 -2.54 -15.99 -10.01
N PRO A 17 -3.65 -15.24 -10.14
CA PRO A 17 -3.66 -13.80 -9.91
C PRO A 17 -3.40 -13.48 -8.44
N LEU A 18 -2.38 -12.66 -8.17
CA LEU A 18 -2.03 -12.21 -6.82
C LEU A 18 -2.34 -10.72 -6.65
N THR A 19 -2.85 -10.37 -5.47
CA THR A 19 -2.97 -8.98 -5.04
C THR A 19 -2.01 -8.74 -3.89
N VAL A 20 -1.02 -7.88 -4.11
CA VAL A 20 -0.01 -7.54 -3.11
C VAL A 20 -0.36 -6.20 -2.51
N ILE A 21 -0.53 -6.18 -1.19
CA ILE A 21 -0.86 -5.00 -0.40
C ILE A 21 0.33 -4.64 0.48
N THR A 22 0.95 -3.48 0.21
CA THR A 22 2.09 -2.97 0.97
C THR A 22 1.64 -1.83 1.87
N ILE A 23 1.80 -1.99 3.17
CA ILE A 23 1.49 -0.96 4.18
C ILE A 23 2.81 -0.35 4.66
N TYR A 24 2.96 0.96 4.47
CA TYR A 24 4.14 1.69 4.91
C TYR A 24 3.98 2.26 6.32
N GLU A 25 5.08 2.28 7.06
CA GLU A 25 5.13 2.92 8.36
C GLU A 25 4.84 4.43 8.28
N PRO A 26 4.36 5.05 9.36
CA PRO A 26 4.16 6.48 9.45
C PRO A 26 5.44 7.24 9.16
N LYS A 27 5.31 8.40 8.51
CA LYS A 27 6.39 9.30 8.02
C LYS A 27 7.05 8.92 6.70
N VAL A 28 6.75 7.76 6.11
CA VAL A 28 7.18 7.47 4.72
C VAL A 28 6.39 8.34 3.75
N ASN A 29 7.08 9.15 2.94
CA ASN A 29 6.46 10.09 2.02
C ASN A 29 6.07 9.44 0.67
N LYS A 30 5.24 10.14 -0.13
CA LYS A 30 4.76 9.62 -1.43
C LYS A 30 5.89 9.39 -2.43
N GLU A 31 6.93 10.23 -2.40
CA GLU A 31 8.06 10.15 -3.33
C GLU A 31 8.94 8.93 -3.07
N GLN A 32 9.22 8.63 -1.80
CA GLN A 32 9.91 7.42 -1.37
C GLN A 32 9.13 6.17 -1.81
N ILE A 33 7.81 6.18 -1.63
CA ILE A 33 6.95 5.07 -2.05
C ILE A 33 6.98 4.88 -3.57
N LYS A 34 6.93 5.97 -4.35
CA LYS A 34 7.06 5.88 -5.81
C LYS A 34 8.41 5.32 -6.26
N LYS A 35 9.48 5.59 -5.52
CA LYS A 35 10.80 4.99 -5.79
C LYS A 35 10.82 3.49 -5.48
N LEU A 36 10.14 3.06 -4.42
CA LEU A 36 10.09 1.66 -3.97
C LEU A 36 9.10 0.81 -4.76
N SER A 37 7.98 1.39 -5.19
CA SER A 37 6.91 0.73 -5.93
C SER A 37 6.42 1.65 -7.06
N PRO A 38 7.20 1.79 -8.14
CA PRO A 38 6.88 2.71 -9.23
C PRO A 38 5.64 2.28 -10.03
N TYR A 39 5.37 0.97 -10.09
CA TYR A 39 4.27 0.38 -10.87
C TYR A 39 3.00 0.16 -10.07
N SER A 40 2.91 0.73 -8.87
CA SER A 40 1.71 0.58 -8.07
C SER A 40 0.52 1.31 -8.69
N LYS A 41 -0.58 0.59 -8.89
CA LYS A 41 -1.79 1.14 -9.51
C LYS A 41 -2.66 1.90 -8.51
N THR A 42 -2.61 1.53 -7.23
CA THR A 42 -3.49 2.11 -6.21
C THR A 42 -2.67 2.67 -5.06
N HIS A 43 -2.95 3.92 -4.69
CA HIS A 43 -2.40 4.57 -3.51
C HIS A 43 -3.54 4.97 -2.59
N GLN A 44 -3.59 4.40 -1.40
CA GLN A 44 -4.57 4.71 -0.37
C GLN A 44 -3.89 5.16 0.90
N VAL A 45 -4.68 5.74 1.80
CA VAL A 45 -4.19 6.25 3.07
C VAL A 45 -5.02 5.64 4.19
N LEU A 46 -4.36 4.92 5.09
CA LEU A 46 -4.96 4.42 6.33
C LEU A 46 -4.82 5.48 7.42
N ILE A 47 -5.97 5.88 7.96
CA ILE A 47 -6.05 6.81 9.09
C ILE A 47 -6.39 6.01 10.33
N LYS A 48 -5.57 6.17 11.37
CA LYS A 48 -5.84 5.57 12.68
C LYS A 48 -7.08 6.22 13.30
N SER A 49 -8.11 5.44 13.60
CA SER A 49 -9.33 5.84 14.30
C SER A 49 -9.46 5.03 15.60
N GLY A 50 -9.00 5.59 16.72
CA GLY A 50 -9.00 4.88 18.01
C GLY A 50 -8.18 3.57 17.97
N LYS A 51 -8.87 2.42 17.99
CA LYS A 51 -8.28 1.06 17.91
C LYS A 51 -8.30 0.45 16.50
N SER A 52 -8.92 1.09 15.52
CA SER A 52 -9.01 0.63 14.13
C SER A 52 -8.24 1.54 13.16
N TYR A 53 -8.11 1.07 11.92
CA TYR A 53 -7.61 1.87 10.80
C TYR A 53 -8.66 1.88 9.70
N ASP A 54 -9.02 3.08 9.24
CA ASP A 54 -9.99 3.27 8.17
C ASP A 54 -9.29 3.84 6.93
N PHE A 55 -9.74 3.42 5.75
CA PHE A 55 -9.28 3.98 4.48
C PHE A 55 -9.94 5.34 4.25
N LYS A 56 -9.14 6.33 3.85
CA LYS A 56 -9.61 7.62 3.34
C LYS A 56 -9.40 7.73 1.84
#